data_AF-A0A8J6BE77-F1
#
_entry.id   AF-A0A8J6BE77-F1
#
_cell.length_a   1.000
_cell.length_b   1.000
_cell.length_c   1.000
_cell.angle_alpha   90.00
_cell.angle_beta   90.00
_cell.angle_gamma   90.00
#
_symmetry.space_group_name_H-M   'P 1'
#
loop_
_entity.id
_entity.type
_entity.pdbx_description
1 polymer ?
#
loop_
_entity_poly.entity_id
_entity_poly.type
_entity_poly.pdbx_seq_one_letter_code
_entity_poly.pdbx_strand_id
1 'polypeptide(L)'
;MSFRERILHNNLQTYLSNPELVFLLVTSQSTTETKSTHLMEYSLYRPQDGLFQKVPLIIANLGLAEQQGYSTLFGSCMSARFNHAVTSHRSEFFSEDGTLKEVNKITALCRSLQEELKVRTRMTLTLQDALMLHN
;
A
#
# COMPACT_ATOMS: atom_id res chain seq x y z
N MET A 1 -10.31 -16.80 18.85
CA MET A 1 -11.65 -17.04 18.29
C MET A 1 -12.54 -17.74 19.29
N SER A 2 -13.72 -17.17 19.54
CA SER A 2 -14.77 -17.76 20.37
C SER A 2 -15.46 -18.94 19.67
N PHE A 3 -16.25 -19.72 20.42
CA PHE A 3 -17.03 -20.84 19.87
C PHE A 3 -18.02 -20.39 18.79
N ARG A 4 -18.74 -19.28 19.05
CA ARG A 4 -19.70 -18.69 18.11
C ARG A 4 -19.02 -18.28 16.80
N GLU A 5 -17.84 -17.66 16.88
CA GLU A 5 -17.07 -17.26 15.69
C GLU A 5 -16.68 -18.47 14.84
N ARG A 6 -16.28 -19.59 15.46
CA ARG A 6 -15.90 -20.81 14.73
C ARG A 6 -17.08 -21.42 13.96
N ILE A 7 -18.23 -21.56 14.61
CA ILE A 7 -19.44 -22.08 13.94
C ILE A 7 -19.85 -21.17 12.79
N LEU A 8 -19.87 -19.85 13.04
CA LEU A 8 -20.25 -18.88 12.03
C LEU A 8 -19.28 -18.93 10.84
N HIS A 9 -17.98 -19.02 11.08
CA HIS A 9 -16.97 -19.13 10.03
C HIS A 9 -17.21 -20.38 9.15
N ASN A 10 -17.44 -21.55 9.76
CA ASN A 10 -17.71 -22.78 9.02
C ASN A 10 -18.99 -22.69 8.18
N ASN A 11 -20.04 -22.07 8.73
CA ASN A 11 -21.29 -21.83 8.01
C ASN A 11 -21.07 -20.89 6.82
N LEU A 12 -20.29 -19.83 7.01
CA LEU A 12 -19.94 -18.88 5.94
C LEU A 12 -19.07 -19.53 4.86
N GLN A 13 -18.11 -20.38 5.21
CA GLN A 13 -17.31 -21.12 4.24
C GLN A 13 -18.18 -21.99 3.35
N THR A 14 -19.15 -22.70 3.95
CA THR A 14 -20.09 -23.55 3.22
C THR A 14 -21.01 -22.72 2.33
N TYR A 15 -21.61 -21.66 2.89
CA TYR A 15 -22.56 -20.80 2.17
C TYR A 15 -21.92 -20.06 1.01
N LEU A 16 -20.69 -19.56 1.18
CA LEU A 16 -19.92 -18.84 0.16
C LEU A 16 -19.12 -19.77 -0.75
N SER A 17 -19.12 -21.09 -0.49
CA SER A 17 -18.28 -22.07 -1.20
C SER A 17 -16.80 -21.68 -1.25
N ASN A 18 -16.27 -21.10 -0.16
CA ASN A 18 -14.89 -20.62 -0.07
C ASN A 18 -14.13 -21.32 1.08
N PRO A 19 -13.40 -22.42 0.80
CA PRO A 19 -12.62 -23.12 1.82
C PRO A 19 -11.40 -22.33 2.32
N GLU A 20 -10.94 -21.35 1.55
CA GLU A 20 -9.76 -20.52 1.85
C GLU A 20 -10.11 -19.29 2.71
N LEU A 21 -11.37 -19.16 3.15
CA LEU A 21 -11.81 -18.04 3.97
C LEU A 21 -10.94 -17.91 5.22
N VAL A 22 -10.55 -16.67 5.49
CA VAL A 22 -9.77 -16.29 6.67
C VAL A 22 -10.60 -15.43 7.60
N PHE A 23 -10.26 -15.47 8.88
CA PHE A 23 -10.91 -14.71 9.93
C PHE A 23 -9.93 -13.72 10.56
N LEU A 24 -10.15 -12.43 10.36
CA LEU A 24 -9.39 -11.38 11.05
C LEU A 24 -10.06 -11.05 12.39
N LEU A 25 -9.42 -11.45 13.48
CA LEU A 25 -9.83 -11.07 14.83
C LEU A 25 -9.13 -9.77 15.22
N VAL A 26 -9.90 -8.76 15.63
CA VAL A 26 -9.39 -7.48 16.13
C VAL A 26 -9.94 -7.25 17.53
N THR A 27 -9.07 -6.98 18.49
CA THR A 27 -9.42 -6.71 19.88
C THR A 27 -8.81 -5.39 20.32
N SER A 28 -9.63 -4.49 20.84
CA SER A 28 -9.18 -3.21 21.39
C SER A 28 -9.44 -3.19 22.89
N GLN A 29 -8.45 -2.78 23.66
CA GLN A 29 -8.53 -2.69 25.12
C GLN A 29 -7.74 -1.49 25.65
N SER A 30 -8.19 -0.94 26.77
CA SER A 30 -7.42 0.04 27.53
C SER A 30 -6.43 -0.70 28.41
N THR A 31 -5.14 -0.39 28.32
CA THR A 31 -4.11 -1.07 29.13
C THR A 31 -3.95 -0.43 30.50
N THR A 32 -4.38 0.83 30.66
CA THR A 32 -4.31 1.57 31.92
C THR A 32 -5.70 1.86 32.47
N GLU A 33 -5.82 2.00 33.79
CA GLU A 33 -7.07 2.41 34.46
C GLU A 33 -7.50 3.82 34.04
N THR A 34 -6.53 4.70 33.81
CA THR A 34 -6.75 6.08 33.34
C THR A 34 -7.23 6.16 31.90
N LYS A 35 -7.18 5.05 31.14
CA LYS A 35 -7.49 5.00 29.71
C LYS A 35 -6.63 5.93 28.84
N SER A 36 -5.43 6.25 29.33
CA SER A 36 -4.45 7.03 28.58
C SER A 36 -3.77 6.22 27.47
N THR A 37 -3.72 4.90 27.62
CA THR A 37 -3.03 4.00 26.70
C THR A 37 -3.98 2.92 26.21
N HIS A 38 -4.09 2.79 24.90
CA HIS A 38 -4.94 1.79 24.24
C HIS A 38 -4.07 0.80 23.47
N LEU A 39 -4.47 -0.46 23.51
CA LEU A 39 -3.86 -1.55 22.78
C LEU A 39 -4.89 -2.12 21.81
N MET A 40 -4.55 -2.08 20.52
CA MET A 40 -5.32 -2.71 19.45
C MET A 40 -4.51 -3.89 18.92
N GLU A 41 -4.93 -5.10 19.28
CA GLU A 41 -4.34 -6.34 18.82
C GLU A 41 -5.15 -6.91 17.66
N TYR A 42 -4.45 -7.53 16.72
CA TYR A 42 -5.07 -8.21 15.59
C TYR A 42 -4.39 -9.55 15.34
N SER A 43 -5.15 -10.51 14.82
CA SER A 43 -4.65 -11.83 14.43
C SER A 43 -5.50 -12.41 13.32
N LEU A 44 -4.85 -12.89 12.27
CA LEU A 44 -5.49 -13.57 11.16
C LEU A 44 -5.52 -15.08 11.44
N TYR A 45 -6.67 -15.71 11.28
CA TYR A 45 -6.85 -17.14 11.46
C TYR A 45 -7.35 -17.78 10.17
N ARG A 46 -6.92 -19.02 9.94
CA ARG A 46 -7.39 -19.83 8.82
C ARG A 46 -7.68 -21.25 9.32
N PRO A 47 -8.78 -21.88 8.89
CA PRO A 47 -9.02 -23.28 9.18
C PRO A 47 -8.03 -24.16 8.39
N GLN A 48 -7.40 -25.09 9.10
CA GLN A 48 -6.49 -26.09 8.56
C GLN A 48 -6.64 -27.37 9.40
N ASP A 49 -6.96 -28.48 8.73
CA ASP A 49 -7.16 -29.80 9.35
C ASP A 49 -8.16 -29.81 10.52
N GLY A 50 -9.25 -29.05 10.39
CA GLY A 50 -10.31 -28.96 11.41
C GLY A 50 -9.95 -28.07 12.62
N LEU A 51 -8.75 -27.51 12.66
CA LEU A 51 -8.32 -26.53 13.65
C LEU A 51 -8.17 -25.15 13.01
N PHE A 52 -8.12 -24.11 13.82
CA PHE A 52 -7.83 -22.75 13.35
C PHE A 52 -6.40 -22.38 13.70
N GLN A 53 -5.60 -22.11 12.68
CA GLN A 53 -4.20 -21.73 12.82
C GLN A 53 -4.03 -20.23 12.59
N LYS A 54 -3.07 -19.62 13.30
CA LYS A 54 -2.72 -18.21 13.13
C LYS A 54 -1.84 -18.04 11.91
N VAL A 55 -2.20 -17.12 11.03
CA VAL A 55 -1.49 -16.81 9.79
C VAL A 55 -0.73 -15.48 9.96
N PRO A 56 0.52 -15.37 9.48
CA PRO A 56 1.23 -14.09 9.46
C PRO A 56 0.48 -13.04 8.62
N LEU A 57 0.34 -11.83 9.17
CA LEU A 57 -0.23 -10.68 8.47
C LEU A 57 0.85 -9.61 8.34
N ILE A 58 1.13 -9.19 7.11
CA ILE A 58 2.10 -8.12 6.80
C ILE A 58 1.34 -6.92 6.26
N ILE A 59 1.58 -5.75 6.84
CA ILE A 59 1.02 -4.49 6.37
C ILE A 59 2.06 -3.84 5.46
N ALA A 60 1.79 -3.89 4.15
CA ALA A 60 2.64 -3.28 3.15
C ALA A 60 2.72 -1.75 3.38
N ASN A 61 3.92 -1.21 3.36
CA ASN A 61 4.19 0.21 3.58
C ASN A 61 5.39 0.67 2.73
N LEU A 62 5.56 1.98 2.58
CA LEU A 62 6.62 2.56 1.75
C LEU A 62 8.03 2.23 2.24
N GLY A 63 8.22 1.92 3.54
CA GLY A 63 9.51 1.52 4.09
C GLY A 63 9.97 0.12 3.67
N LEU A 64 9.09 -0.68 3.04
CA LEU A 64 9.46 -1.95 2.43
C LEU A 64 10.06 -1.78 1.03
N ALA A 65 9.95 -0.60 0.42
CA ALA A 65 10.56 -0.33 -0.87
C ALA A 65 12.09 -0.22 -0.70
N GLU A 66 12.86 -0.90 -1.54
CA GLU A 66 14.32 -0.77 -1.53
C GLU A 66 14.73 0.68 -1.81
N GLN A 67 15.46 1.27 -0.87
CA GLN A 67 15.99 2.62 -1.03
C GLN A 67 17.32 2.56 -1.78
N GLN A 68 17.28 2.69 -3.11
CA GLN A 68 18.48 2.97 -3.89
C GLN A 68 18.82 4.46 -3.75
N GLY A 69 19.99 4.76 -3.17
CA GLY A 69 20.48 6.13 -3.08
C GLY A 69 20.82 6.70 -4.46
N TYR A 70 20.80 8.03 -4.59
CA TYR A 70 21.28 8.69 -5.80
C TYR A 70 22.80 8.64 -5.89
N SER A 71 23.34 8.24 -7.04
CA SER A 71 24.78 8.33 -7.30
C SER A 71 25.19 9.80 -7.46
N THR A 72 26.01 10.31 -6.55
CA THR A 72 26.55 11.68 -6.58
C THR A 72 28.01 11.75 -7.04
N LEU A 73 28.70 10.61 -7.03
CA LEU A 73 30.07 10.46 -7.49
C LEU A 73 30.07 9.87 -8.90
N PHE A 74 30.71 10.56 -9.83
CA PHE A 74 30.93 10.09 -11.20
C PHE A 74 32.43 10.00 -11.45
N GLY A 75 32.90 8.84 -11.91
CA GLY A 75 34.25 8.71 -12.45
C GLY A 75 34.32 9.41 -13.81
N SER A 76 35.24 10.35 -13.99
CA SER A 76 35.44 10.97 -15.30
C SER A 76 36.04 9.96 -16.28
N CYS A 77 35.48 9.87 -17.49
CA CYS A 77 36.00 9.02 -18.56
C CYS A 77 36.53 9.91 -19.69
N MET A 78 37.83 9.82 -19.99
CA MET A 78 38.47 10.56 -21.08
C MET A 78 38.36 9.88 -22.45
N SER A 79 37.59 8.80 -22.56
CA SER A 79 37.40 8.08 -23.82
C SER A 79 36.51 8.86 -24.78
N ALA A 80 37.10 9.32 -25.89
CA ALA A 80 36.36 10.00 -26.96
C ALA A 80 35.23 9.15 -27.54
N ARG A 81 35.43 7.82 -27.67
CA ARG A 81 34.39 6.91 -28.19
C ARG A 81 33.21 6.77 -27.24
N PHE A 82 33.48 6.72 -25.93
CA PHE A 82 32.43 6.68 -24.92
C PHE A 82 31.58 7.94 -24.97
N ASN A 83 32.23 9.11 -24.96
CA ASN A 83 31.53 10.39 -25.06
C ASN A 83 30.70 10.49 -26.34
N HIS A 84 31.26 10.09 -27.49
CA HIS A 84 30.53 10.06 -28.76
C HIS A 84 29.29 9.15 -28.71
N ALA A 85 29.40 7.95 -28.12
CA ALA A 85 28.27 7.04 -28.01
C ALA A 85 27.16 7.62 -27.10
N VAL A 86 27.52 8.20 -25.96
CA VAL A 86 26.58 8.84 -25.03
C VAL A 86 25.90 10.04 -25.67
N THR A 87 26.64 10.90 -26.38
CA THR A 87 26.06 12.07 -27.05
C THR A 87 25.14 11.67 -28.21
N SER A 88 25.50 10.64 -28.97
CA SER A 88 24.70 10.16 -30.11
C SER A 88 23.33 9.64 -29.70
N HIS A 89 23.22 8.99 -28.53
CA HIS A 89 21.95 8.42 -28.03
C HIS A 89 21.29 9.31 -26.95
N ARG A 90 21.88 10.46 -26.63
CA ARG A 90 21.38 11.36 -25.57
C ARG A 90 19.93 11.74 -25.77
N SER A 91 19.54 12.04 -27.01
CA SER A 91 18.19 12.46 -27.38
C SER A 91 17.13 11.38 -27.19
N GLU A 92 17.51 10.11 -27.02
CA GLU A 92 16.57 9.03 -26.70
C GLU A 92 16.01 9.20 -25.28
N PHE A 93 16.89 9.50 -24.32
CA PHE A 93 16.57 9.56 -22.88
C PHE A 93 16.28 10.97 -22.37
N PHE A 94 17.01 11.97 -22.88
CA PHE A 94 16.92 13.35 -22.43
C PHE A 94 16.11 14.21 -23.40
N SER A 95 15.38 15.16 -22.84
CA SER A 95 14.73 16.26 -23.55
C SER A 95 15.76 17.34 -23.93
N GLU A 96 15.37 18.29 -24.78
CA GLU A 96 16.23 19.38 -25.24
C GLU A 96 16.73 20.29 -24.09
N ASP A 97 15.92 20.45 -23.04
CA ASP A 97 16.26 21.18 -21.82
C ASP A 97 17.19 20.40 -20.87
N GLY A 98 17.58 19.18 -21.24
CA GLY A 98 18.43 18.30 -20.44
C GLY A 98 17.70 17.50 -19.35
N THR A 99 16.36 17.57 -19.28
CA THR A 99 15.57 16.76 -18.34
C THR A 99 15.44 15.31 -18.82
N LEU A 100 15.33 14.37 -17.88
CA LEU A 100 15.08 12.97 -18.23
C LEU A 100 13.59 12.78 -18.56
N LYS A 101 13.29 12.24 -19.75
CA LYS A 101 11.92 12.08 -20.23
C LYS A 101 11.04 11.26 -19.27
N GLU A 102 11.60 10.21 -18.67
CA GLU A 102 10.87 9.34 -17.72
C GLU A 102 10.46 10.07 -16.44
N VAL A 103 11.27 11.01 -15.95
CA VAL A 103 10.90 11.83 -14.78
C VAL A 103 9.64 12.64 -15.09
N ASN A 104 9.56 13.24 -16.28
CA ASN A 104 8.38 14.00 -16.70
C ASN A 104 7.14 13.10 -16.86
N LYS A 105 7.29 11.91 -17.45
CA LYS A 105 6.19 10.93 -17.59
C LYS A 105 5.65 10.48 -16.24
N ILE A 106 6.52 10.04 -15.33
CA ILE A 106 6.13 9.57 -13.98
C ILE A 106 5.50 10.73 -13.20
N THR A 107 6.07 11.93 -13.27
CA THR A 107 5.52 13.12 -12.60
C THR A 107 4.12 13.46 -13.13
N ALA A 108 3.90 13.38 -14.45
CA ALA A 108 2.60 13.60 -15.05
C ALA A 108 1.57 12.55 -14.60
N LEU A 109 1.97 11.28 -14.55
CA LEU A 109 1.14 10.19 -14.02
C LEU A 109 0.76 10.44 -12.55
N CYS A 110 1.73 10.76 -11.69
CA CYS A 110 1.49 11.07 -10.28
C CYS A 110 0.55 12.26 -10.11
N ARG A 111 0.70 13.31 -10.93
CA ARG A 111 -0.20 14.47 -10.92
C ARG A 111 -1.63 14.10 -11.29
N SER A 112 -1.81 13.30 -12.35
CA SER A 112 -3.12 12.82 -12.78
C SER A 112 -3.81 12.04 -11.66
N LEU A 113 -3.08 11.09 -11.05
CA LEU A 113 -3.59 10.29 -9.94
C LEU A 113 -3.95 11.16 -8.73
N GLN A 114 -3.14 12.17 -8.41
CA GLN A 114 -3.39 13.08 -7.30
C GLN A 114 -4.68 13.88 -7.50
N GLU A 115 -4.96 14.34 -8.72
CA GLU A 115 -6.21 15.06 -9.02
C GLU A 115 -7.44 14.14 -8.90
N GLU A 116 -7.35 12.90 -9.38
CA GLU A 116 -8.44 11.92 -9.18
C GLU A 116 -8.71 11.65 -7.70
N LEU A 117 -7.65 11.48 -6.90
CA LEU A 117 -7.77 11.29 -5.44
C LEU A 117 -8.42 12.51 -4.76
N LYS A 118 -8.07 13.73 -5.17
CA LYS A 118 -8.73 14.95 -4.65
C LYS A 118 -10.22 14.96 -4.96
N VAL A 119 -10.61 14.63 -6.18
CA VAL A 119 -12.03 14.56 -6.59
C VAL A 119 -12.77 13.53 -5.74
N ARG A 120 -12.23 12.31 -5.62
CA ARG A 120 -12.85 11.25 -4.83
C ARG A 120 -12.99 11.63 -3.35
N THR A 121 -11.95 12.26 -2.78
CA THR A 121 -11.96 12.72 -1.39
C THR A 121 -13.07 13.74 -1.13
N ARG A 122 -13.23 14.72 -2.02
CA ARG A 122 -14.32 15.71 -1.93
C ARG A 122 -15.70 15.05 -1.98
N MET A 123 -15.91 14.12 -2.92
CA MET A 123 -17.18 13.38 -3.02
C MET A 123 -17.51 12.60 -1.75
N THR A 124 -16.52 11.92 -1.17
CA THR A 124 -16.72 11.18 0.09
C THR A 124 -17.12 12.13 1.22
N LEU A 125 -16.47 13.29 1.35
CA LEU A 125 -16.81 14.29 2.36
C LEU A 125 -18.26 14.79 2.20
N THR A 126 -18.67 15.15 0.97
CA THR A 126 -20.05 15.60 0.74
C THR A 126 -21.09 14.53 1.05
N LEU A 127 -20.78 13.26 0.76
CA LEU A 127 -21.66 12.14 1.10
C LEU A 127 -21.73 11.93 2.62
N GLN A 128 -20.61 12.08 3.32
CA GLN A 128 -20.56 11.97 4.78
C GLN A 128 -21.36 13.10 5.44
N ASP A 129 -21.22 14.34 4.96
CA ASP A 129 -21.99 15.49 5.44
C ASP A 129 -23.51 15.29 5.21
N ALA A 130 -23.89 14.75 4.04
CA ALA A 130 -25.29 14.44 3.76
C ALA A 130 -25.86 13.32 4.66
N LEU A 131 -25.06 12.30 5.00
CA LEU A 131 -25.47 11.24 5.92
C LEU A 131 -25.56 11.72 7.37
N MET A 132 -24.71 12.67 7.78
CA MET A 132 -24.72 13.24 9.13
C MET A 132 -25.86 14.23 9.36
N LEU A 133 -26.41 14.84 8.31
CA LEU A 133 -27.60 15.72 8.39
C LEU A 133 -28.92 14.94 8.53
N HIS A 134 -28.91 13.61 8.34
CA HIS A 134 -30.09 12.74 8.40
C HIS A 134 -30.16 11.84 9.63
N ASN A 135 -29.20 11.94 10.55
CA ASN A 135 -29.21 11.31 11.88
C ASN A 135 -29.36 12.35 12.99
#